data_AF-A0A944Q704-F1
#
_entry.id   AF-A0A944Q704-F1
#
_cell.length_a   1.000
_cell.length_b   1.000
_cell.length_c   1.000
_cell.angle_alpha   90.00
_cell.angle_beta   90.00
_cell.angle_gamma   90.00
#
_symmetry.space_group_name_H-M   'P 1'
#
loop_
_entity.id
_entity.type
_entity.pdbx_description
1 polymer ?
#
loop_
_entity_poly.entity_id
_entity_poly.type
_entity_poly.pdbx_seq_one_letter_code
_entity_poly.pdbx_strand_id
1 'polypeptide(L)' 'QTNLSNHLRVLREAGVVETEPCGRFTYYKVRPDVIAQLADQFAELAEASRTAAENKRACP' A
#
# COMPACT_ATOMS: atom_id res chain seq x y z
N GLN A 1 2.88 12.11 20.48
CA GLN A 1 1.90 11.78 19.43
C GLN A 1 2.30 12.51 18.14
N THR A 2 3.12 11.87 17.31
CA THR A 2 3.69 12.40 16.04
C THR A 2 3.60 11.37 14.91
N ASN A 3 2.81 10.31 15.09
CA ASN A 3 2.74 9.22 14.13
C ASN A 3 2.10 9.64 12.82
N LEU A 4 1.06 10.49 12.85
CA LEU A 4 0.31 10.83 11.65
C LEU A 4 1.15 11.58 10.61
N SER A 5 1.90 12.60 11.02
CA SER A 5 2.78 13.37 10.12
C SER A 5 3.94 12.54 9.58
N ASN A 6 4.49 11.63 10.39
CA ASN A 6 5.52 10.70 9.93
C ASN A 6 4.96 9.71 8.89
N HIS A 7 3.79 9.12 9.15
CA HIS A 7 3.14 8.19 8.22
C HIS A 7 2.77 8.88 6.90
N LEU A 8 2.20 10.10 6.94
CA LEU A 8 1.86 10.85 5.74
C LEU A 8 3.08 11.22 4.90
N ARG A 9 4.21 11.52 5.54
CA ARG A 9 5.48 11.76 4.84
C ARG A 9 5.94 10.51 4.11
N VAL A 10 5.97 9.36 4.79
CA VAL A 10 6.38 8.07 4.19
C VAL A 10 5.44 7.70 3.03
N LEU A 11 4.12 7.87 3.21
CA LEU A 11 3.15 7.61 2.16
C LEU A 11 3.33 8.53 0.94
N ARG A 12 3.75 9.79 1.15
CA ARG A 12 4.05 10.73 0.07
C ARG A 12 5.34 10.35 -0.66
N GLU A 13 6.39 10.01 0.07
CA GLU A 13 7.67 9.56 -0.49
C GLU A 13 7.51 8.27 -1.30
N ALA A 14 6.63 7.36 -0.86
CA ALA A 14 6.27 6.15 -1.60
C ALA A 14 5.31 6.39 -2.78
N GLY A 15 4.86 7.63 -3.01
CA GLY A 15 3.94 7.98 -4.11
C GLY A 15 2.50 7.49 -3.94
N VAL A 16 2.11 7.04 -2.74
CA VAL A 16 0.76 6.55 -2.43
C VAL A 16 -0.23 7.70 -2.24
N VAL A 17 0.26 8.84 -1.75
CA VAL A 17 -0.54 10.06 -1.57
C VAL A 17 0.07 11.25 -2.29
N GLU A 18 -0.79 12.09 -2.84
CA GLU A 18 -0.46 13.39 -3.41
C GLU A 18 -0.90 14.49 -2.46
N THR A 19 -0.20 15.62 -2.51
CA THR A 19 -0.52 16.81 -1.71
C THR A 19 -1.01 17.92 -2.61
N GLU A 20 -2.23 18.38 -2.36
CA GLU A 20 -2.83 19.52 -3.06
C GLU A 20 -2.98 20.70 -2.08
N PRO A 21 -2.26 21.82 -2.31
CA PRO A 21 -2.42 23.01 -1.50
C PRO A 21 -3.72 23.73 -1.87
N CYS A 22 -4.71 23.71 -0.98
CA CYS A 22 -5.98 24.41 -1.14
C CYS A 22 -6.05 25.57 -0.14
N GLY A 23 -5.52 26.72 -0.56
CA GLY A 23 -5.51 27.95 0.24
C GLY A 23 -4.73 27.77 1.55
N ARG A 24 -5.44 27.79 2.68
CA ARG A 24 -4.83 27.69 4.03
C ARG A 24 -4.50 26.25 4.44
N PHE A 25 -5.04 25.24 3.77
CA PHE A 25 -4.90 23.85 4.15
C PHE A 25 -4.21 23.02 3.07
N THR A 26 -3.42 22.03 3.49
CA THR A 26 -2.85 21.01 2.59
C THR A 26 -3.71 19.76 2.71
N TYR A 27 -4.27 19.31 1.59
CA TYR A 27 -5.03 18.07 1.54
C TYR A 27 -4.14 16.96 1.00
N TYR A 28 -4.27 15.78 1.61
CA TYR A 28 -3.63 14.56 1.14
C TYR A 28 -4.68 13.73 0.42
N LYS A 29 -4.43 13.40 -0.84
CA LYS A 29 -5.30 12.54 -1.64
C LYS A 29 -4.59 11.23 -1.94
N VAL A 30 -5.24 10.12 -1.64
CA VAL A 30 -4.73 8.80 -1.98
C VAL A 30 -4.88 8.57 -3.48
N ARG A 31 -3.84 8.05 -4.13
CA ARG A 31 -3.90 7.69 -5.55
C ARG A 31 -4.62 6.35 -5.72
N PRO A 32 -5.81 6.32 -6.34
CA PRO A 32 -6.60 5.09 -6.45
C PRO A 32 -5.86 3.99 -7.23
N ASP A 33 -5.12 4.35 -8.29
CA ASP A 33 -4.36 3.39 -9.10
C ASP A 33 -3.26 2.65 -8.31
N VAL A 34 -2.64 3.31 -7.34
CA VAL A 34 -1.57 2.71 -6.52
C VAL A 34 -2.18 1.73 -5.52
N ILE A 35 -3.32 2.07 -4.94
CA ILE A 35 -4.05 1.17 -4.03
C ILE A 35 -4.61 -0.02 -4.78
N ALA A 36 -5.13 0.17 -6.00
CA ALA A 36 -5.60 -0.92 -6.85
C ALA A 36 -4.47 -1.91 -7.17
N GLN A 37 -3.31 -1.42 -7.65
CA GLN A 37 -2.14 -2.27 -7.92
C GLN A 37 -1.63 -3.00 -6.68
N LEU A 38 -1.67 -2.36 -5.51
CA LEU A 38 -1.27 -3.01 -4.26
C LEU A 38 -2.26 -4.11 -3.86
N ALA A 39 -3.56 -3.87 -4.03
CA ALA A 39 -4.61 -4.85 -3.76
C ALA A 39 -4.46 -6.08 -4.69
N ASP A 40 -4.19 -5.85 -5.98
CA ASP A 40 -3.97 -6.94 -6.94
C ASP A 40 -2.77 -7.80 -6.57
N GLN A 41 -1.64 -7.18 -6.21
CA GLN A 41 -0.45 -7.92 -5.73
C GLN A 41 -0.74 -8.75 -4.48
N PHE A 42 -1.53 -8.22 -3.54
CA PHE A 42 -1.92 -9.00 -2.36
C PHE A 42 -2.88 -10.13 -2.70
N ALA A 43 -3.78 -9.94 -3.67
CA ALA A 43 -4.66 -10.99 -4.16
C ALA A 43 -3.86 -12.12 -4.81
N GLU A 44 -2.90 -11.79 -5.69
CA GLU A 44 -1.98 -12.75 -6.29
C GLU A 44 -1.17 -13.51 -5.25
N LEU A 45 -0.62 -12.80 -4.25
CA LEU A 45 0.12 -13.43 -3.15
C LEU A 45 -0.77 -14.38 -2.34
N ALA A 46 -2.02 -14.01 -2.09
CA ALA A 46 -2.97 -14.86 -1.38
C ALA A 46 -3.32 -16.12 -2.17
N GLU A 47 -3.51 -16.01 -3.50
CA GLU A 47 -3.71 -17.17 -4.36
C GLU A 47 -2.47 -18.08 -4.39
N ALA A 48 -1.28 -17.50 -4.59
CA ALA A 48 -0.03 -18.25 -4.56
C ALA A 48 0.15 -18.98 -3.22
N SER A 49 -0.24 -18.35 -2.11
CA SER A 49 -0.19 -18.95 -0.77
C SER A 49 -1.17 -20.12 -0.61
N ARG A 50 -2.38 -20.02 -1.17
CA ARG A 50 -3.34 -21.14 -1.21
C ARG A 50 -2.78 -22.32 -2.00
N THR A 51 -2.28 -22.07 -3.21
CA THR A 51 -1.66 -23.10 -4.04
C THR A 51 -0.43 -23.72 -3.38
N ALA A 52 0.38 -22.91 -2.67
CA ALA A 52 1.53 -23.41 -1.93
C ALA A 52 1.13 -24.24 -0.69
N ALA A 53 0.04 -23.88 0.00
CA ALA A 53 -0.48 -24.65 1.13
C ALA A 53 -0.96 -26.05 0.69
N GLU A 54 -1.53 -26.16 -0.51
CA GLU A 54 -1.91 -27.43 -1.12
C GLU A 54 -0.68 -28.26 -1.54
N ASN A 55 0.36 -27.58 -2.02
CA ASN A 55 1.63 -28.20 -2.44
C ASN A 55 2.64 -28.27 -1.29
N LYS A 56 2.46 -29.26 -0.40
CA LYS A 56 3.45 -29.55 0.66
C LYS A 56 4.78 -29.95 0.04
N ARG A 57 5.74 -29.02 0.02
CA ARG A 57 7.14 -29.32 -0.27
C ARG A 57 7.84 -29.69 1.03
N ALA A 58 8.55 -30.81 1.03
CA ALA A 58 9.51 -31.09 2.09
C ALA A 58 10.64 -30.05 1.99
N CYS A 59 10.94 -29.34 3.08
CA CYS A 59 12.15 -28.54 3.15
C CYS A 59 13.38 -29.47 3.11
N PRO A 60 14.44 -29.12 2.37
CA PRO A 60 15.75 -29.74 2.53
C PRO A 60 16.40 -29.40 3.87
#